data_AF-A0A351SVS7-F1
#
_entry.id   AF-A0A351SVS7-F1
#
_cell.length_a   1.000
_cell.length_b   1.000
_cell.length_c   1.000
_cell.angle_alpha   90.00
_cell.angle_beta   90.00
_cell.angle_gamma   90.00
#
_symmetry.space_group_name_H-M   'P 1'
#
loop_
_entity.id
_entity.type
_entity.pdbx_description
1 polymer ?
#
loop_
_entity_poly.entity_id
_entity_poly.type
_entity_poly.pdbx_seq_one_letter_code
_entity_poly.pdbx_strand_id
1 'polypeptide(L)'
;MANYLRRIEQPIPPKEVDTGPVKEVILKGDQVDLRAIPQIVHHQDDAGPYLTAGITLAKDPLSGRLNCSFNRLMFIDKNHTSIHLTLAKHLWEFYTNAEKLKQPLKLAVILGAHPAWSLGALNIGSIDEEEFYLMGALAGEAMEVVPAETMDLKLPARAEMILEGEIPPFERVDEGP
;
A
#
# COMPACT_ATOMS: atom_id res chain seq x y z
N MET A 1 0.25 -6.84 -25.47
CA MET A 1 0.43 -5.37 -25.40
C MET A 1 -0.85 -4.59 -25.69
N ALA A 2 -1.60 -4.88 -26.77
CA ALA A 2 -2.74 -4.07 -27.21
C ALA A 2 -3.87 -3.85 -26.18
N ASN A 3 -4.22 -4.87 -25.38
CA ASN A 3 -5.32 -4.74 -24.41
C ASN A 3 -4.99 -3.87 -23.20
N TYR A 4 -3.74 -3.90 -22.71
CA TYR A 4 -3.33 -3.07 -21.57
C TYR A 4 -3.46 -1.60 -21.94
N LEU A 5 -2.76 -1.17 -23.00
CA LEU A 5 -2.75 0.22 -23.46
C LEU A 5 -4.16 0.73 -23.77
N ARG A 6 -5.00 -0.09 -24.40
CA ARG A 6 -6.40 0.27 -24.66
C ARG A 6 -7.21 0.51 -23.38
N ARG A 7 -6.99 -0.28 -22.32
CA ARG A 7 -7.74 -0.15 -21.07
C ARG A 7 -7.29 1.06 -20.26
N ILE A 8 -5.99 1.34 -20.20
CA ILE A 8 -5.49 2.48 -19.41
C ILE A 8 -5.96 3.84 -19.96
N GLU A 9 -6.32 3.91 -21.26
CA GLU A 9 -6.94 5.08 -21.90
C GLU A 9 -8.42 5.29 -21.50
N GLN A 10 -9.03 4.35 -20.78
CA GLN A 10 -10.45 4.39 -20.37
C GLN A 10 -10.59 4.31 -18.84
N PRO A 11 -10.14 5.34 -18.11
CA PRO A 11 -10.15 5.34 -16.64
C PRO A 11 -11.56 5.17 -16.08
N ILE A 12 -11.72 4.32 -15.06
CA ILE A 12 -13.01 4.08 -14.38
C ILE A 12 -12.87 4.49 -12.92
N PRO A 13 -13.56 5.56 -12.45
CA PRO A 13 -13.43 6.03 -11.08
C PRO A 13 -13.84 4.96 -10.06
N PRO A 14 -13.22 4.94 -8.88
CA PRO A 14 -13.64 4.05 -7.81
C PRO A 14 -15.06 4.42 -7.33
N LYS A 15 -15.74 3.43 -6.75
CA LYS A 15 -17.06 3.57 -6.14
C LYS A 15 -16.92 3.51 -4.63
N GLU A 16 -17.34 4.55 -3.95
CA GLU A 16 -17.38 4.54 -2.48
C GLU A 16 -18.53 3.67 -1.98
N VAL A 17 -18.24 2.87 -0.96
CA VAL A 17 -19.21 2.02 -0.26
C VAL A 17 -19.02 2.15 1.25
N ASP A 18 -20.09 1.95 2.01
CA ASP A 18 -20.07 2.14 3.47
C ASP A 18 -19.25 1.06 4.20
N THR A 19 -19.18 -0.15 3.63
CA THR A 19 -18.47 -1.30 4.20
C THR A 19 -18.08 -2.30 3.11
N GLY A 20 -17.32 -3.33 3.46
CA GLY A 20 -16.92 -4.43 2.59
C GLY A 20 -16.31 -5.59 3.37
N PRO A 21 -16.04 -6.73 2.71
CA PRO A 21 -15.43 -7.90 3.36
C PRO A 21 -14.16 -7.59 4.17
N VAL A 22 -13.35 -6.62 3.71
CA VAL A 22 -12.11 -6.22 4.41
C VAL A 22 -12.36 -5.62 5.81
N LYS A 23 -13.62 -5.27 6.13
CA LYS A 23 -14.03 -4.71 7.42
C LYS A 23 -14.66 -5.75 8.37
N GLU A 24 -14.73 -7.02 7.99
CA GLU A 24 -15.31 -8.09 8.82
C GLU A 24 -14.57 -8.28 10.17
N VAL A 25 -13.24 -8.07 10.17
CA VAL A 25 -12.41 -8.13 11.37
C VAL A 25 -11.53 -6.88 11.42
N ILE A 26 -11.63 -6.13 12.51
CA ILE A 26 -10.85 -4.91 12.74
C ILE A 26 -10.10 -5.06 14.06
N LEU A 27 -8.76 -5.09 14.00
CA LEU A 27 -7.87 -5.12 15.16
C LEU A 27 -7.16 -3.77 15.28
N LYS A 28 -7.26 -3.10 16.43
CA LYS A 28 -6.65 -1.79 16.68
C LYS A 28 -5.77 -1.79 17.93
N GLY A 29 -4.77 -0.92 17.96
CA GLY A 29 -3.89 -0.72 19.11
C GLY A 29 -3.25 -2.03 19.56
N ASP A 30 -3.42 -2.37 20.84
CA ASP A 30 -2.79 -3.56 21.46
C ASP A 30 -3.27 -4.90 20.89
N GLN A 31 -4.37 -4.91 20.13
CA GLN A 31 -4.87 -6.11 19.45
C GLN A 31 -4.07 -6.46 18.20
N VAL A 32 -3.32 -5.50 17.64
CA VAL A 32 -2.50 -5.73 16.44
C VAL A 32 -1.34 -6.64 16.81
N ASP A 33 -1.25 -7.79 16.14
CA ASP A 33 -0.12 -8.72 16.28
C ASP A 33 0.24 -9.29 14.91
N LEU A 34 1.29 -8.74 14.31
CA LEU A 34 1.81 -9.14 13.00
C LEU A 34 2.32 -10.58 12.98
N ARG A 35 2.62 -11.18 14.14
CA ARG A 35 3.04 -12.59 14.24
C ARG A 35 1.90 -13.56 13.93
N ALA A 36 0.66 -13.08 13.87
CA ALA A 36 -0.49 -13.84 13.37
C ALA A 36 -0.48 -14.00 11.84
N ILE A 37 0.27 -13.16 11.12
CA ILE A 37 0.50 -13.27 9.67
C ILE A 37 1.62 -14.30 9.45
N PRO A 38 1.56 -15.15 8.40
CA PRO A 38 2.60 -16.11 8.10
C PRO A 38 4.00 -15.48 8.06
N GLN A 39 4.87 -15.93 8.97
CA GLN A 39 6.25 -15.46 9.12
C GLN A 39 7.16 -16.22 8.14
N ILE A 40 7.10 -15.87 6.86
CA ILE A 40 7.81 -16.59 5.78
C ILE A 40 9.21 -16.03 5.60
N VAL A 41 10.21 -16.89 5.76
CA VAL A 41 11.59 -16.66 5.32
C VAL A 41 11.74 -17.30 3.94
N HIS A 42 12.01 -16.49 2.90
CA HIS A 42 11.99 -16.96 1.51
C HIS A 42 13.31 -17.61 1.09
N HIS A 43 14.43 -17.09 1.58
CA HIS A 43 15.78 -17.61 1.31
C HIS A 43 16.56 -17.83 2.59
N GLN A 44 17.56 -18.71 2.54
CA GLN A 44 18.40 -19.06 3.68
C GLN A 44 19.12 -17.85 4.29
N ASP A 45 19.45 -16.85 3.47
CA ASP A 45 20.22 -15.67 3.87
C ASP A 45 19.33 -14.46 4.18
N ASP A 46 18.00 -14.58 4.10
CA ASP A 46 17.08 -13.50 4.46
C ASP A 46 17.26 -13.17 5.96
N ALA A 47 17.42 -11.89 6.29
CA ALA A 47 17.63 -11.43 7.67
C ALA A 47 16.45 -11.70 8.62
N GLY A 48 15.27 -12.00 8.08
CA GLY A 48 14.07 -12.32 8.83
C GLY A 48 12.90 -12.69 7.94
N PRO A 49 11.71 -12.91 8.52
CA PRO A 49 10.52 -13.16 7.73
C PRO A 49 10.04 -11.89 7.03
N TYR A 50 9.55 -12.04 5.80
CA TYR A 50 9.12 -10.95 4.95
C TYR A 50 7.67 -11.08 4.51
N LEU A 51 7.02 -9.94 4.40
CA LEU A 51 5.86 -9.74 3.56
C LEU A 51 6.32 -9.16 2.23
N THR A 52 6.13 -9.87 1.12
CA THR A 52 6.72 -9.50 -0.20
C THR A 52 5.72 -8.98 -1.23
N ALA A 53 4.42 -9.22 -1.03
CA ALA A 53 3.34 -8.89 -1.98
C ALA A 53 2.42 -7.76 -1.47
N GLY A 54 2.96 -6.81 -0.70
CA GLY A 54 2.21 -5.67 -0.17
C GLY A 54 2.13 -4.53 -1.18
N ILE A 55 0.90 -4.15 -1.57
CA ILE A 55 0.67 -2.89 -2.30
C ILE A 55 0.56 -1.78 -1.26
N THR A 56 1.61 -0.98 -1.13
CA THR A 56 1.62 0.22 -0.28
C THR A 56 0.88 1.34 -0.97
N LEU A 57 -0.14 1.90 -0.33
CA LEU A 57 -0.82 3.12 -0.72
C LEU A 57 -0.47 4.24 0.27
N ALA A 58 0.06 5.34 -0.23
CA ALA A 58 0.41 6.51 0.58
C ALA A 58 -0.08 7.80 -0.07
N LYS A 59 -0.29 8.84 0.76
CA LYS A 59 -0.65 10.19 0.33
C LYS A 59 0.49 11.15 0.65
N ASP A 60 0.97 11.88 -0.34
CA ASP A 60 1.99 12.91 -0.15
C ASP A 60 1.46 13.99 0.79
N PRO A 61 2.13 14.28 1.92
CA PRO A 61 1.69 15.32 2.82
C PRO A 61 1.74 16.74 2.23
N LEU A 62 2.50 16.96 1.15
CA LEU A 62 2.58 18.27 0.50
C LEU A 62 1.57 18.43 -0.63
N SER A 63 1.59 17.55 -1.62
CA SER A 63 0.72 17.67 -2.80
C SER A 63 -0.66 17.05 -2.62
N GLY A 64 -0.85 16.17 -1.63
CA GLY A 64 -2.07 15.37 -1.46
C GLY A 64 -2.23 14.25 -2.49
N ARG A 65 -1.24 14.04 -3.37
CA ARG A 65 -1.25 12.98 -4.39
C ARG A 65 -1.15 11.60 -3.76
N LEU A 66 -1.77 10.62 -4.42
CA LEU A 66 -1.67 9.21 -4.04
C LEU A 66 -0.60 8.50 -4.86
N ASN A 67 0.00 7.48 -4.27
CA ASN A 67 0.83 6.52 -4.99
C ASN A 67 0.59 5.13 -4.43
N CYS A 68 0.46 4.15 -5.31
CA CYS A 68 0.65 2.74 -4.97
C CYS A 68 2.01 2.24 -5.48
N SER A 69 2.60 1.33 -4.72
CA SER A 69 3.79 0.61 -5.13
C SER A 69 3.89 -0.71 -4.39
N PHE A 70 4.67 -1.65 -4.93
CA PHE A 70 5.01 -2.86 -4.21
C PHE A 70 6.21 -2.62 -3.31
N ASN A 71 6.08 -2.95 -2.03
CA ASN A 71 7.19 -2.93 -1.09
C ASN A 71 7.24 -4.25 -0.32
N ARG A 72 8.47 -4.69 -0.04
CA ARG A 72 8.69 -5.75 0.94
C ARG A 72 8.77 -5.15 2.34
N LEU A 73 8.27 -5.88 3.32
CA LEU A 73 8.30 -5.51 4.73
C LEU A 73 8.94 -6.63 5.52
N MET A 74 10.07 -6.37 6.19
CA MET A 74 10.65 -7.35 7.12
C MET A 74 9.96 -7.20 8.46
N PHE A 75 9.46 -8.27 9.06
CA PHE A 75 8.90 -8.19 10.42
C PHE A 75 10.01 -7.92 11.43
N ILE A 76 9.79 -6.95 12.33
CA ILE A 76 10.72 -6.62 13.41
C ILE A 76 10.18 -7.17 14.73
N ASP A 77 8.92 -6.88 15.04
CA ASP A 77 8.26 -7.30 16.27
C ASP A 77 6.74 -7.45 16.10
N LYS A 78 6.00 -7.38 17.21
CA LYS A 78 4.53 -7.53 17.25
C LYS A 78 3.81 -6.54 16.33
N ASN A 79 4.30 -5.33 16.16
CA ASN A 79 3.60 -4.27 15.44
C ASN A 79 4.51 -3.36 14.58
N HIS A 80 5.78 -3.71 14.42
CA HIS A 80 6.71 -3.02 13.54
C HIS A 80 7.21 -3.89 12.39
N THR A 81 7.39 -3.25 11.24
CA THR A 81 8.10 -3.78 10.09
C THR A 81 9.12 -2.76 9.61
N SER A 82 10.20 -3.21 9.00
CA SER A 82 11.02 -2.33 8.15
C SER A 82 10.36 -2.18 6.78
N ILE A 83 10.70 -1.11 6.05
CA ILE A 83 10.30 -0.92 4.66
C ILE A 83 11.47 -0.30 3.89
N HIS A 84 11.83 -0.94 2.77
CA HIS A 84 12.84 -0.37 1.88
C HIS A 84 12.21 0.65 0.93
N LEU A 85 12.69 1.89 0.99
CA LEU A 85 12.27 2.98 0.11
C LEU A 85 13.32 3.17 -0.99
N THR A 86 13.03 2.68 -2.19
CA THR A 86 13.90 2.84 -3.35
C THR A 86 14.10 4.32 -3.68
N LEU A 87 15.37 4.75 -3.72
CA LEU A 87 15.74 6.14 -4.00
C LEU A 87 15.10 6.64 -5.32
N ALA A 88 14.63 7.89 -5.30
CA ALA A 88 14.00 8.56 -6.45
C ALA A 88 12.70 7.93 -6.96
N LYS A 89 11.99 7.13 -6.14
CA LYS A 89 10.61 6.70 -6.39
C LYS A 89 9.63 7.54 -5.58
N HIS A 90 8.36 7.60 -6.01
CA HIS A 90 7.33 8.44 -5.37
C HIS A 90 7.20 8.20 -3.86
N LEU A 91 7.17 6.95 -3.39
CA LEU A 91 7.09 6.68 -1.94
C LEU A 91 8.31 7.23 -1.16
N TRP A 92 9.51 7.19 -1.74
CA TRP A 92 10.70 7.81 -1.15
C TRP A 92 10.59 9.35 -1.13
N GLU A 93 10.04 9.96 -2.17
CA GLU A 93 9.77 11.40 -2.21
C GLU A 93 8.74 11.82 -1.16
N PHE A 94 7.66 11.05 -1.02
CA PHE A 94 6.60 11.31 -0.04
C PHE A 94 7.16 11.20 1.38
N TYR A 95 7.99 10.19 1.66
CA TYR A 95 8.68 10.06 2.93
C TYR A 95 9.63 11.24 3.17
N THR A 96 10.41 11.64 2.17
CA THR A 96 11.32 12.79 2.26
C THR A 96 10.56 14.08 2.57
N ASN A 97 9.38 14.27 2.00
CA ASN A 97 8.50 15.40 2.30
C ASN A 97 7.97 15.33 3.75
N ALA A 98 7.50 14.15 4.19
CA ALA A 98 7.04 13.93 5.57
C ALA A 98 8.16 14.20 6.59
N GLU A 99 9.37 13.73 6.31
CA GLU A 99 10.55 13.92 7.15
C GLU A 99 10.94 15.40 7.27
N LYS A 100 10.93 16.17 6.16
CA LYS A 100 11.14 17.63 6.18
C LYS A 100 10.10 18.35 7.05
N LEU A 101 8.87 17.85 7.06
CA LEU A 101 7.78 18.36 7.89
C LEU A 101 7.81 17.83 9.33
N LYS A 102 8.75 16.94 9.67
CA LYS A 102 8.87 16.29 10.98
C LYS A 102 7.59 15.57 11.40
N GLN A 103 6.89 14.97 10.45
CA GLN A 103 5.68 14.20 10.68
C GLN A 103 5.81 12.81 10.06
N PRO A 104 5.08 11.81 10.57
CA PRO A 104 5.11 10.48 10.00
C PRO A 104 4.41 10.44 8.64
N LEU A 105 4.88 9.57 7.74
CA LEU A 105 4.18 9.27 6.49
C LEU A 105 3.15 8.17 6.75
N LYS A 106 1.86 8.52 6.73
CA LYS A 106 0.78 7.53 6.84
C LYS A 106 0.62 6.73 5.56
N LEU A 107 0.45 5.41 5.69
CA LEU A 107 0.25 4.50 4.57
C LEU A 107 -0.61 3.31 4.96
N ALA A 108 -1.17 2.66 3.95
CA ALA A 108 -1.81 1.36 4.08
C ALA A 108 -1.10 0.33 3.20
N VAL A 109 -1.00 -0.90 3.69
CA VAL A 109 -0.47 -2.04 2.92
C VAL A 109 -1.63 -2.97 2.62
N ILE A 110 -1.92 -3.14 1.33
CA ILE A 110 -3.05 -3.92 0.82
C ILE A 110 -2.54 -5.32 0.43
N LEU A 111 -3.19 -6.35 0.96
CA LEU A 111 -2.87 -7.76 0.75
C LEU A 111 -4.08 -8.50 0.19
N GLY A 112 -3.83 -9.43 -0.73
CA GLY A 112 -4.91 -10.16 -1.42
C GLY A 112 -5.78 -9.23 -2.27
N ALA A 113 -5.14 -8.45 -3.14
CA ALA A 113 -5.84 -7.59 -4.09
C ALA A 113 -6.24 -8.37 -5.36
N HIS A 114 -7.25 -7.87 -6.08
CA HIS A 114 -7.60 -8.40 -7.40
C HIS A 114 -6.37 -8.30 -8.34
N PRO A 115 -6.04 -9.32 -9.15
CA PRO A 115 -4.83 -9.30 -9.98
C PRO A 115 -4.72 -8.10 -10.94
N ALA A 116 -5.84 -7.58 -11.43
CA ALA A 116 -5.86 -6.37 -12.25
C ALA A 116 -5.42 -5.11 -11.47
N TRP A 117 -5.68 -5.06 -10.16
CA TRP A 117 -5.25 -3.97 -9.30
C TRP A 117 -3.75 -4.05 -9.03
N SER A 118 -3.24 -5.27 -8.80
CA SER A 118 -1.80 -5.54 -8.72
C SER A 118 -1.08 -5.09 -9.99
N LEU A 119 -1.67 -5.30 -11.16
CA LEU A 119 -1.11 -4.79 -12.42
C LEU A 119 -1.12 -3.25 -12.49
N GLY A 120 -2.19 -2.61 -11.99
CA GLY A 120 -2.29 -1.15 -11.92
C GLY A 120 -1.21 -0.54 -11.01
N ALA A 121 -0.91 -1.17 -9.87
CA ALA A 121 0.15 -0.73 -8.95
C ALA A 121 1.58 -0.85 -9.52
N LEU A 122 1.74 -1.55 -10.66
CA LEU A 122 3.00 -1.63 -11.40
C LEU A 122 3.11 -0.58 -12.51
N ASN A 123 2.06 0.21 -12.76
CA ASN A 123 2.07 1.19 -13.82
C ASN A 123 3.08 2.29 -13.54
N ILE A 124 4.00 2.49 -14.48
CA ILE A 124 4.95 3.61 -14.45
C ILE A 124 4.30 4.75 -15.25
N GLY A 125 3.24 5.32 -14.67
CA GLY A 125 2.49 6.44 -15.24
C GLY A 125 2.95 7.79 -14.68
N SER A 126 2.29 8.86 -15.15
CA SER A 126 2.44 10.17 -14.50
C SER A 126 1.85 10.11 -13.08
N ILE A 127 2.46 10.81 -12.13
CA ILE A 127 1.96 10.92 -10.75
C ILE A 127 0.60 11.64 -10.65
N ASP A 128 0.15 12.27 -11.73
CA ASP A 128 -1.15 12.91 -11.85
C ASP A 128 -2.29 11.91 -12.19
N GLU A 129 -1.97 10.66 -12.50
CA GLU A 129 -2.96 9.60 -12.74
C GLU A 129 -3.41 9.00 -11.40
N GLU A 130 -4.70 9.13 -11.09
CA GLU A 130 -5.29 8.49 -9.91
C GLU A 130 -5.27 6.96 -10.12
N GLU A 131 -4.37 6.26 -9.44
CA GLU A 131 -4.11 4.83 -9.70
C GLU A 131 -5.34 3.93 -9.59
N PHE A 132 -6.33 4.29 -8.76
CA PHE A 132 -7.60 3.55 -8.69
C PHE A 132 -8.41 3.58 -9.98
N TYR A 133 -8.28 4.64 -10.77
CA TYR A 133 -8.98 4.77 -12.04
C TYR A 133 -8.42 3.78 -13.06
N LEU A 134 -7.10 3.64 -13.03
CA LEU A 134 -6.37 2.68 -13.83
C LEU A 134 -6.73 1.25 -13.42
N MET A 135 -6.74 0.97 -12.11
CA MET A 135 -7.08 -0.35 -11.58
C MET A 135 -8.53 -0.74 -11.95
N GLY A 136 -9.47 0.20 -11.89
CA GLY A 136 -10.84 -0.01 -12.34
C GLY A 136 -10.93 -0.27 -13.83
N ALA A 137 -10.21 0.51 -14.64
CA ALA A 137 -10.13 0.30 -16.08
C ALA A 137 -9.57 -1.08 -16.43
N LEU A 138 -8.48 -1.50 -15.77
CA LEU A 138 -7.88 -2.82 -15.96
C LEU A 138 -8.82 -3.95 -15.54
N ALA A 139 -9.60 -3.78 -14.47
CA ALA A 139 -10.64 -4.73 -14.08
C ALA A 139 -11.85 -4.73 -15.04
N GLY A 140 -12.16 -3.58 -15.65
CA GLY A 140 -13.37 -3.36 -16.45
C GLY A 140 -14.60 -3.00 -15.61
N GLU A 141 -14.40 -2.70 -14.33
CA GLU A 141 -15.43 -2.30 -13.37
C GLU A 141 -14.82 -1.36 -12.32
N ALA A 142 -15.65 -0.51 -11.71
CA ALA A 142 -15.19 0.39 -10.66
C ALA A 142 -14.70 -0.39 -9.44
N MET A 143 -13.54 -0.01 -8.90
CA MET A 143 -13.06 -0.53 -7.62
C MET A 143 -13.95 -0.01 -6.50
N GLU A 144 -14.54 -0.90 -5.71
CA GLU A 144 -15.22 -0.51 -4.48
C GLU A 144 -14.19 -0.15 -3.40
N VAL A 145 -14.34 1.03 -2.79
CA VAL A 145 -13.44 1.54 -1.75
C VAL A 145 -14.19 1.93 -0.48
N VAL A 146 -13.56 1.71 0.66
CA VAL A 146 -14.05 2.02 2.02
C VAL A 146 -13.08 2.99 2.72
N PRO A 147 -13.54 3.81 3.69
CA PRO A 147 -12.64 4.65 4.48
C PRO A 147 -11.68 3.79 5.31
N ALA A 148 -10.43 4.25 5.45
CA ALA A 148 -9.47 3.67 6.40
C ALA A 148 -9.91 3.91 7.86
N GLU A 149 -9.39 3.08 8.77
CA GLU A 149 -9.75 3.10 10.20
C GLU A 149 -8.97 4.12 11.03
N THR A 150 -7.78 4.53 10.58
CA THR A 150 -6.81 5.34 11.35
C THR A 150 -6.26 6.54 10.58
N MET A 151 -6.67 6.73 9.31
CA MET A 151 -6.17 7.79 8.45
C MET A 151 -7.20 8.24 7.39
N ASP A 152 -6.95 9.39 6.78
CA ASP A 152 -7.75 9.94 5.68
C ASP A 152 -7.33 9.32 4.33
N LEU A 153 -7.61 8.02 4.16
CA LEU A 153 -7.43 7.27 2.92
C LEU A 153 -8.67 6.43 2.60
N LYS A 154 -8.87 6.16 1.31
CA LYS A 154 -9.86 5.18 0.82
C LYS A 154 -9.12 3.93 0.38
N LEU A 155 -9.57 2.77 0.85
CA LEU A 155 -8.89 1.49 0.68
C LEU A 155 -9.81 0.49 -0.03
N PRO A 156 -9.29 -0.50 -0.79
CA PRO A 156 -10.14 -1.43 -1.52
C PRO A 156 -11.01 -2.27 -0.59
N ALA A 157 -12.33 -2.22 -0.80
CA ALA A 157 -13.34 -2.86 0.05
C ALA A 157 -13.25 -4.40 0.06
N ARG A 158 -12.62 -4.97 -0.97
CA ARG A 158 -12.54 -6.41 -1.24
C ARG A 158 -11.12 -6.97 -1.14
N ALA A 159 -10.18 -6.23 -0.58
CA ALA A 159 -8.88 -6.80 -0.23
C ALA A 159 -9.05 -7.86 0.88
N GLU A 160 -8.18 -8.88 0.90
CA GLU A 160 -8.21 -9.90 1.96
C GLU A 160 -7.73 -9.34 3.31
N MET A 161 -6.74 -8.45 3.30
CA MET A 161 -6.21 -7.81 4.51
C MET A 161 -5.62 -6.43 4.19
N ILE A 162 -5.75 -5.52 5.16
CA ILE A 162 -5.14 -4.20 5.14
C ILE A 162 -4.34 -4.02 6.41
N LEU A 163 -3.09 -3.58 6.29
CA LEU A 163 -2.30 -3.08 7.41
C LEU A 163 -2.25 -1.56 7.35
N GLU A 164 -2.76 -0.90 8.37
CA GLU A 164 -2.70 0.55 8.50
C GLU A 164 -1.57 0.94 9.45
N GLY A 165 -0.72 1.86 9.02
CA GLY A 165 0.41 2.30 9.82
C GLY A 165 1.04 3.59 9.31
N GLU A 166 2.23 3.86 9.81
CA GLU A 166 2.98 5.06 9.46
C GLU A 166 4.48 4.80 9.49
N ILE A 167 5.24 5.56 8.70
CA ILE A 167 6.70 5.58 8.74
C ILE A 167 7.13 6.77 9.59
N PRO A 168 7.71 6.56 10.79
CA PRO A 168 8.19 7.64 11.63
C PRO A 168 9.31 8.43 10.94
N PRO A 169 9.36 9.76 11.10
CA PRO A 169 10.47 10.55 10.58
C PRO A 169 11.75 10.25 11.39
N PHE A 170 12.91 10.27 10.72
CA PHE A 170 14.23 10.09 11.33
C PHE A 170 14.56 8.71 11.92
N GLU A 171 13.60 7.79 11.98
CA GLU A 171 13.84 6.42 12.48
C GLU A 171 14.36 5.51 11.36
N ARG A 172 15.41 4.75 11.65
CA ARG A 172 16.02 3.79 10.72
C ARG A 172 16.35 2.51 11.48
N VAL A 173 16.27 1.40 10.77
CA VAL A 173 16.58 0.06 11.26
C VAL A 173 17.40 -0.67 10.21
N ASP A 174 18.21 -1.62 10.63
CA ASP A 174 18.89 -2.52 9.72
C ASP A 174 17.83 -3.43 9.04
N GLU A 175 17.95 -3.61 7.72
CA GLU A 175 17.03 -4.39 6.88
C GLU A 175 17.82 -5.23 5.88
N GLY A 176 17.43 -6.50 5.74
CA GLY A 176 18.08 -7.44 4.82
C GLY A 176 19.50 -7.87 5.24
N PRO A 177 20.25 -8.55 4.34
CA PRO A 177 19.83 -8.95 3.00
C PRO A 177 18.61 -9.87 2.98
#